data_AF-A0A6B2LNE6-F1
#
_entry.id   AF-A0A6B2LNE6-F1
#
_cell.length_a   1.000
_cell.length_b   1.000
_cell.length_c   1.000
_cell.angle_alpha   90.00
_cell.angle_beta   90.00
_cell.angle_gamma   90.00
#
_symmetry.space_group_name_H-M   'P 1'
#
loop_
_entity.id
_entity.type
_entity.pdbx_description
1 polymer ?
#
loop_
_entity_poly.entity_id
_entity_poly.type
_entity_poly.pdbx_seq_one_letter_code
_entity_poly.pdbx_strand_id
1 'polypeptide(L)'
;MVAFGRLNKFFALPEYRDLRNVLNDSTKYVHIQNGGFSWTSSKDSFGLSSVNLKIEKGELVAVIGTVGSGKSSLVAAVLGQIPMRKGSVTISGSIAYMSQEAWSINDTIQNNILLGKSLDHRWYKEVVTACELLPDFSQLGDGDKTI
;
A
#
# COMPACT_ATOMS: atom_id res chain seq x y z
N MET A 1 23.58 29.41 3.29
CA MET A 1 23.33 29.09 4.72
C MET A 1 21.89 28.67 5.00
N VAL A 2 20.86 29.29 4.40
CA VAL A 2 19.44 28.92 4.58
C VAL A 2 19.11 27.48 4.15
N ALA A 3 19.65 27.01 3.02
CA ALA A 3 19.41 25.64 2.53
C ALA A 3 19.94 24.56 3.49
N PHE A 4 21.16 24.77 4.02
CA PHE A 4 21.76 23.85 5.01
C PHE A 4 20.94 23.80 6.30
N GLY A 5 20.42 24.94 6.77
CA GLY A 5 19.51 24.98 7.92
C GLY A 5 18.21 24.19 7.68
N ARG A 6 17.65 24.21 6.47
CA ARG A 6 16.45 23.42 6.12
C ARG A 6 16.74 21.92 6.10
N LEU A 7 17.87 21.50 5.54
CA LEU A 7 18.28 20.10 5.52
C LEU A 7 18.54 19.57 6.93
N ASN A 8 19.26 20.31 7.76
CA ASN A 8 19.48 19.93 9.16
C ASN A 8 18.16 19.79 9.92
N LYS A 9 17.20 20.69 9.70
CA LYS A 9 15.87 20.58 10.31
C LYS A 9 15.12 19.33 9.82
N PHE A 10 15.20 19.01 8.54
CA PHE A 10 14.55 17.82 7.97
C PHE A 10 15.16 16.53 8.51
N PHE A 11 16.49 16.40 8.51
CA PHE A 11 17.18 15.22 9.05
C PHE A 11 17.04 15.06 10.56
N ALA A 12 16.69 16.14 11.28
CA ALA A 12 16.38 16.08 12.70
C ALA A 12 14.92 15.67 13.01
N LEU A 13 14.06 15.49 12.00
CA LEU A 13 12.70 15.01 12.21
C LEU A 13 12.73 13.55 12.70
N PRO A 14 11.79 13.16 13.58
CA PRO A 14 11.71 11.78 14.02
C PRO A 14 11.29 10.87 12.87
N GLU A 15 11.95 9.72 12.77
CA GLU A 15 11.56 8.64 11.86
C GLU A 15 10.17 8.11 12.19
N TYR A 16 9.41 7.77 11.15
CA TYR A 16 8.11 7.13 11.32
C TYR A 16 8.28 5.75 11.94
N ARG A 17 7.53 5.48 13.01
CA ARG A 17 7.48 4.16 13.65
C ARG A 17 6.17 3.49 13.30
N ASP A 18 6.26 2.38 12.58
CA ASP A 18 5.13 1.51 12.36
C ASP A 18 4.75 0.80 13.66
N LEU A 19 3.52 1.02 14.12
CA LEU A 19 2.99 0.47 15.36
C LEU A 19 2.09 -0.76 15.12
N ARG A 20 2.00 -1.25 13.88
CA ARG A 20 1.26 -2.47 13.55
C ARG A 20 2.02 -3.68 14.07
N ASN A 21 1.28 -4.63 14.65
CA ASN A 21 1.81 -5.94 15.01
C ASN A 21 1.80 -6.82 13.75
N VAL A 22 2.97 -7.06 13.16
CA VAL A 22 3.10 -8.00 12.04
C VAL A 22 3.43 -9.38 12.59
N LEU A 23 2.52 -10.33 12.42
CA LEU A 23 2.64 -11.69 12.92
C LEU A 23 2.74 -12.69 11.76
N ASN A 24 3.21 -13.90 12.07
CA ASN A 24 3.08 -15.06 11.19
C ASN A 24 1.95 -15.96 11.73
N ASP A 25 0.76 -15.40 11.89
CA ASP A 25 -0.45 -16.16 12.27
C ASP A 25 -1.19 -16.60 11.00
N SER A 26 -1.72 -17.83 11.01
CA SER A 26 -2.44 -18.42 9.88
C SER A 26 -3.91 -18.05 9.83
N THR A 27 -4.45 -17.47 10.91
CA THR A 27 -5.88 -17.21 11.06
C THR A 27 -6.22 -15.74 10.81
N LYS A 28 -5.67 -14.84 11.63
CA LYS A 28 -6.01 -13.41 11.65
C LYS A 28 -5.22 -12.61 10.62
N TYR A 29 -5.82 -12.22 9.50
CA TYR A 29 -5.09 -11.51 8.45
C TYR A 29 -5.04 -10.00 8.68
N VAL A 30 -6.18 -9.32 8.88
CA VAL A 30 -6.23 -7.89 9.18
C VAL A 30 -7.19 -7.64 10.33
N HIS A 31 -6.68 -7.28 11.49
CA HIS A 31 -7.47 -7.00 12.68
C HIS A 31 -7.17 -5.59 13.19
N ILE A 32 -8.19 -4.75 13.29
CA ILE A 32 -8.13 -3.41 13.86
C ILE A 32 -9.10 -3.36 15.05
N GLN A 33 -8.61 -2.95 16.21
CA GLN A 33 -9.44 -2.77 17.41
C GLN A 33 -9.34 -1.34 17.92
N ASN A 34 -10.48 -0.65 17.96
CA ASN A 34 -10.62 0.75 18.38
C ASN A 34 -9.56 1.68 17.72
N GLY A 35 -9.29 1.44 16.44
CA GLY A 35 -8.24 2.12 15.69
C GLY A 35 -8.58 3.60 15.51
N GLY A 36 -7.63 4.46 15.87
CA GLY A 36 -7.65 5.89 15.54
C GLY A 36 -6.43 6.25 14.71
N PHE A 37 -6.63 6.82 13.53
CA PHE A 37 -5.57 7.11 12.56
C PHE A 37 -5.64 8.56 12.09
N SER A 38 -4.50 9.26 12.07
CA SER A 38 -4.43 10.61 11.53
C SER A 38 -3.06 10.95 10.95
N TRP A 39 -3.08 11.61 9.80
CA TRP A 39 -1.90 12.11 9.09
C TRP A 39 -1.12 13.17 9.88
N THR A 40 -1.81 13.96 10.70
CA THR A 40 -1.18 15.02 11.50
C THR A 40 -1.21 14.67 12.98
N SER A 41 -0.36 15.34 13.75
CA SER A 41 -0.34 15.22 15.21
C SER A 41 -1.32 16.18 15.89
N SER A 42 -2.07 17.00 15.12
CA SER A 42 -3.06 17.92 15.67
C SER A 42 -4.30 17.17 16.14
N LYS A 43 -4.83 17.55 17.31
CA LYS A 43 -6.03 16.93 17.89
C LYS A 43 -7.30 17.19 17.05
N ASP A 44 -7.32 18.26 16.26
CA ASP A 44 -8.44 18.66 15.41
C ASP A 44 -8.38 18.09 13.98
N SER A 45 -7.60 17.02 13.77
CA SER A 45 -7.34 16.51 12.44
C SER A 45 -8.41 15.53 11.96
N PHE A 46 -8.77 15.67 10.69
CA PHE A 46 -9.56 14.70 9.95
C PHE A 46 -8.82 13.37 9.93
N GLY A 47 -9.40 12.38 10.60
CA GLY A 47 -8.81 11.06 10.76
C GLY A 47 -9.89 9.99 10.87
N LEU A 48 -9.47 8.74 10.72
CA LEU A 48 -10.34 7.60 10.99
C LEU A 48 -10.43 7.43 12.50
N SER A 49 -11.64 7.33 13.03
CA SER A 49 -11.85 7.15 14.47
C SER A 49 -12.72 5.91 14.73
N SER A 50 -12.39 5.21 15.81
CA SER A 50 -13.16 4.07 16.31
C SER A 50 -13.34 2.95 15.28
N VAL A 51 -12.33 2.72 14.45
CA VAL A 51 -12.34 1.67 13.43
C VAL A 51 -12.21 0.31 14.11
N ASN A 52 -13.14 -0.58 13.82
CA ASN A 52 -13.07 -1.99 14.17
C ASN A 52 -13.24 -2.80 12.88
N LEU A 53 -12.23 -3.59 12.55
CA LEU A 53 -12.20 -4.38 11.32
C LEU A 53 -11.60 -5.74 11.63
N LYS A 54 -12.20 -6.78 11.09
CA LYS A 54 -11.75 -8.15 11.23
C LYS A 54 -11.86 -8.83 9.88
N ILE A 55 -10.72 -9.22 9.31
CA ILE A 55 -10.62 -9.95 8.05
C ILE A 55 -9.79 -11.21 8.32
N GLU A 56 -10.43 -12.35 8.09
CA GLU A 56 -9.84 -13.68 8.26
C GLU A 56 -9.34 -14.22 6.91
N LYS A 57 -8.56 -15.30 6.96
CA LYS A 57 -8.02 -15.93 5.74
C LYS A 57 -9.13 -16.41 4.80
N GLY A 58 -9.01 -16.04 3.53
CA GLY A 58 -9.91 -16.48 2.46
C GLY A 58 -11.16 -15.62 2.27
N GLU A 59 -11.32 -14.56 3.07
CA GLU A 59 -12.43 -13.62 2.91
C GLU A 59 -12.17 -12.63 1.77
N LEU A 60 -13.23 -12.34 1.01
CA LEU A 60 -13.28 -11.24 0.05
C LEU A 60 -14.15 -10.12 0.64
N VAL A 61 -13.53 -8.98 0.93
CA VAL A 61 -14.20 -7.85 1.61
C VAL A 61 -14.21 -6.62 0.71
N ALA A 62 -15.40 -6.03 0.54
CA ALA A 62 -15.57 -4.76 -0.16
C ALA A 62 -15.89 -3.63 0.82
N VAL A 63 -15.17 -2.51 0.71
CA VAL A 63 -15.43 -1.30 1.53
C VAL A 63 -16.14 -0.26 0.66
N ILE A 64 -17.38 0.07 1.01
CA ILE A 64 -18.23 1.02 0.28
C ILE A 64 -18.54 2.27 1.11
N GLY A 65 -18.85 3.37 0.44
CA GLY A 65 -19.19 4.65 1.09
C GLY A 65 -19.00 5.85 0.17
N THR A 66 -19.50 7.01 0.57
CA THR A 66 -19.43 8.27 -0.19
C THR A 66 -18.00 8.77 -0.41
N VAL A 67 -17.80 9.67 -1.38
CA VAL A 67 -16.50 10.33 -1.57
C VAL A 67 -16.12 11.08 -0.30
N GLY A 68 -14.85 10.97 0.12
CA GLY A 68 -14.37 11.58 1.37
C GLY A 68 -14.65 10.78 2.65
N SER A 69 -15.36 9.65 2.58
CA SER A 69 -15.69 8.83 3.77
C SER A 69 -14.49 8.11 4.41
N GLY A 70 -13.28 8.24 3.85
CA GLY A 70 -12.06 7.65 4.40
C GLY A 70 -11.74 6.22 3.93
N LYS A 71 -12.33 5.73 2.84
CA LYS A 71 -12.03 4.39 2.28
C LYS A 71 -10.55 4.21 1.94
N SER A 72 -9.99 5.12 1.14
CA SER A 72 -8.56 5.10 0.80
C SER A 72 -7.69 5.30 2.05
N SER A 73 -8.15 6.12 3.01
CA SER A 73 -7.49 6.27 4.31
C SER A 73 -7.48 4.97 5.11
N LEU A 74 -8.53 4.15 5.01
CA LEU A 74 -8.60 2.85 5.71
C LEU A 74 -7.57 1.89 5.12
N VAL A 75 -7.46 1.85 3.80
CA VAL A 75 -6.42 1.06 3.12
C VAL A 75 -5.03 1.57 3.49
N ALA A 76 -4.80 2.88 3.48
CA ALA A 76 -3.54 3.48 3.90
C ALA A 76 -3.20 3.18 5.38
N ALA A 77 -4.20 3.14 6.28
CA ALA A 77 -4.02 2.73 7.67
C ALA A 77 -3.62 1.25 7.78
N VAL A 78 -4.26 0.36 7.01
CA VAL A 78 -3.89 -1.07 6.93
C VAL A 78 -2.46 -1.24 6.42
N LEU A 79 -2.03 -0.43 5.44
CA LEU A 79 -0.67 -0.41 4.90
C LEU A 79 0.37 0.23 5.84
N GLY A 80 -0.07 0.83 6.95
CA GLY A 80 0.81 1.51 7.90
C GLY A 80 1.30 2.88 7.42
N GLN A 81 0.69 3.47 6.39
CA GLN A 81 1.04 4.79 5.87
C GLN A 81 0.48 5.93 6.72
N ILE A 82 -0.61 5.69 7.46
CA ILE A 82 -1.20 6.66 8.38
C ILE A 82 -0.79 6.31 9.82
N PRO A 83 -0.20 7.25 10.57
CA PRO A 83 0.12 7.03 11.98
C PRO A 83 -1.11 6.62 12.81
N MET A 84 -0.97 5.49 13.51
CA MET A 84 -1.94 5.07 14.53
C MET A 84 -1.74 5.91 15.80
N ARG A 85 -2.83 6.48 16.30
CA ARG A 85 -2.86 7.33 17.51
C ARG A 85 -3.42 6.60 18.73
N LYS A 86 -4.28 5.61 18.50
CA LYS A 86 -4.87 4.75 19.53
C LYS A 86 -5.33 3.43 18.93
N GLY A 87 -5.57 2.46 19.81
CA GLY A 87 -6.02 1.12 19.43
C GLY A 87 -4.87 0.20 19.05
N SER A 88 -5.20 -0.86 18.33
CA SER A 88 -4.23 -1.82 17.82
C SER A 88 -4.56 -2.23 16.39
N VAL A 89 -3.51 -2.55 15.63
CA VAL A 89 -3.58 -3.15 14.30
C VAL A 89 -2.70 -4.39 14.30
N THR A 90 -3.25 -5.51 13.86
CA THR A 90 -2.53 -6.76 13.66
C THR A 90 -2.66 -7.16 12.20
N ILE A 91 -1.53 -7.41 11.56
CA ILE A 91 -1.42 -7.89 10.18
C ILE A 91 -0.69 -9.22 10.21
N SER A 92 -1.17 -10.23 9.48
CA SER A 92 -0.42 -11.47 9.31
C SER A 92 0.14 -11.64 7.91
N GLY A 93 1.42 -11.96 7.81
CA GLY A 93 2.12 -12.14 6.54
C GLY A 93 2.43 -10.83 5.79
N SER A 94 2.42 -10.89 4.47
CA SER A 94 2.73 -9.76 3.57
C SER A 94 1.48 -9.19 2.90
N ILE A 95 1.51 -7.89 2.60
CA ILE A 95 0.44 -7.20 1.86
C ILE A 95 0.94 -6.85 0.46
N ALA A 96 0.12 -7.12 -0.56
CA ALA A 96 0.25 -6.52 -1.89
C ALA A 96 -0.82 -5.42 -2.04
N TYR A 97 -0.44 -4.30 -2.64
CA TYR A 97 -1.33 -3.14 -2.82
C TYR A 97 -1.37 -2.73 -4.28
N MET A 98 -2.58 -2.54 -4.79
CA MET A 98 -2.84 -1.93 -6.09
C MET A 98 -3.54 -0.60 -5.84
N SER A 99 -2.88 0.50 -6.19
CA SER A 99 -3.42 1.85 -6.09
C SER A 99 -4.41 2.16 -7.21
N GLN A 100 -5.22 3.20 -6.99
CA GLN A 100 -6.11 3.74 -8.03
C GLN A 100 -5.33 4.28 -9.24
N GLU A 101 -4.19 4.92 -8.99
CA GLU A 101 -3.26 5.39 -10.03
C GLU A 101 -2.01 4.51 -9.99
N ALA A 102 -1.65 3.93 -11.13
CA ALA A 102 -0.44 3.13 -11.25
C ALA A 102 0.80 4.04 -11.19
N TRP A 103 1.81 3.61 -10.44
CA TRP A 103 3.12 4.25 -10.47
C TRP A 103 4.00 3.55 -11.49
N SER A 104 4.43 4.29 -12.52
CA SER A 104 5.33 3.80 -13.55
C SER A 104 6.67 4.54 -13.50
N ILE A 105 7.72 3.80 -13.81
CA ILE A 105 9.09 4.26 -13.99
C ILE A 105 9.33 4.35 -15.50
N ASN A 106 10.17 5.31 -15.92
CA ASN A 106 10.58 5.45 -17.31
C ASN A 106 11.54 4.31 -17.71
N ASP A 107 10.96 3.14 -17.98
CA ASP A 107 11.61 1.89 -18.33
C ASP A 107 10.59 1.00 -19.05
N THR A 108 11.02 -0.15 -19.57
CA THR A 108 10.13 -1.08 -20.27
C THR A 108 8.94 -1.51 -19.41
N ILE A 109 7.82 -1.86 -20.05
CA ILE A 109 6.64 -2.40 -19.36
C ILE A 109 7.00 -3.62 -18.50
N GLN A 110 7.86 -4.52 -19.02
CA GLN A 110 8.37 -5.66 -18.27
C GLN A 110 9.08 -5.24 -16.98
N ASN A 111 9.94 -4.22 -17.04
CA ASN A 111 10.65 -3.73 -15.86
C ASN A 111 9.71 -3.03 -14.87
N ASN A 112 8.69 -2.34 -15.38
CA ASN A 112 7.61 -1.79 -14.56
C ASN A 112 6.80 -2.88 -13.83
N ILE A 113 6.59 -4.05 -14.44
CA ILE A 113 5.93 -5.20 -13.78
C ILE A 113 6.87 -5.85 -12.74
N LEU A 114 8.16 -5.99 -13.06
CA LEU A 114 9.13 -6.65 -12.19
C LEU A 114 9.56 -5.79 -10.99
N LEU A 115 9.52 -4.46 -11.12
CA LEU A 115 9.96 -3.48 -10.11
C LEU A 115 11.33 -3.82 -9.51
N GLY A 116 12.29 -4.17 -10.39
CA GLY A 116 13.67 -4.49 -10.00
C GLY A 116 13.91 -5.93 -9.51
N LYS A 117 12.90 -6.81 -9.51
CA LYS A 117 13.09 -8.25 -9.28
C LYS A 117 13.66 -8.93 -10.53
N SER A 118 14.36 -10.05 -10.34
CA SER A 118 14.80 -10.89 -11.45
C SER A 118 13.60 -11.48 -12.20
N LEU A 119 13.75 -11.61 -13.51
CA LEU A 119 12.74 -12.23 -14.37
C LEU A 119 12.71 -13.75 -14.16
N ASP A 120 11.66 -14.23 -13.53
CA ASP A 120 11.25 -15.64 -13.62
C ASP A 120 10.28 -15.78 -14.80
N HIS A 121 10.75 -16.39 -15.90
CA HIS A 121 9.96 -16.52 -17.12
C HIS A 121 8.65 -17.26 -16.92
N ARG A 122 8.62 -18.27 -16.04
CA ARG A 122 7.41 -19.06 -15.80
C ARG A 122 6.40 -18.22 -15.05
N TRP A 123 6.82 -17.63 -13.92
CA TRP A 123 5.94 -16.81 -13.10
C TRP A 123 5.46 -15.57 -13.86
N TYR A 124 6.36 -14.90 -14.59
CA TYR A 124 6.01 -13.74 -15.40
C TYR A 124 4.94 -14.09 -16.45
N LYS A 125 5.10 -15.21 -17.16
CA LYS A 125 4.11 -15.68 -18.13
C LYS A 125 2.75 -15.95 -17.48
N GLU A 126 2.74 -16.60 -16.31
CA GLU A 126 1.52 -16.86 -15.54
C GLU A 126 0.82 -15.55 -15.15
N VAL A 127 1.57 -14.56 -14.64
CA VAL A 127 1.04 -13.25 -14.25
C VAL A 127 0.48 -12.46 -15.44
N VAL A 128 1.24 -12.29 -16.52
CA VAL A 128 0.77 -11.50 -17.68
C VAL A 128 -0.42 -12.14 -18.38
N THR A 129 -0.54 -13.47 -18.32
CA THR A 129 -1.70 -14.19 -18.83
C THR A 129 -2.91 -14.00 -17.91
N ALA A 130 -2.73 -14.13 -16.59
CA ALA A 130 -3.81 -13.95 -15.61
C ALA A 130 -4.35 -12.51 -15.56
N CYS A 131 -3.50 -11.53 -15.85
CA CYS A 131 -3.86 -10.12 -15.98
C CYS A 131 -4.35 -9.74 -17.39
N GLU A 132 -4.45 -10.69 -18.32
CA GLU A 132 -4.87 -10.49 -19.71
C GLU A 132 -4.09 -9.40 -20.46
N LEU A 133 -2.77 -9.27 -20.21
CA LEU A 133 -1.94 -8.22 -20.81
C LEU A 133 -1.42 -8.57 -22.22
N LEU A 134 -1.53 -9.84 -22.63
CA LEU A 134 -1.00 -10.30 -23.93
C LEU A 134 -1.63 -9.57 -25.15
N PRO A 135 -2.95 -9.30 -25.19
CA PRO A 135 -3.56 -8.52 -26.26
C PRO A 135 -3.03 -7.07 -26.30
N ASP A 136 -2.78 -6.45 -25.14
CA ASP A 136 -2.22 -5.10 -25.06
C ASP A 136 -0.78 -5.08 -25.59
N PHE A 137 0.05 -6.03 -25.19
CA PHE A 137 1.42 -6.16 -25.70
C PHE A 137 1.45 -6.35 -27.22
N SER A 138 0.50 -7.09 -27.78
CA SER A 138 0.44 -7.30 -29.24
C SER A 138 0.19 -6.03 -30.06
N GLN A 139 -0.35 -4.99 -29.44
CA GLN A 139 -0.60 -3.69 -30.06
C GLN A 139 0.62 -2.75 -29.99
N LEU A 140 1.64 -3.11 -29.22
CA LEU A 140 2.87 -2.35 -29.04
C LEU A 140 3.98 -2.88 -29.95
N GLY A 141 4.76 -1.97 -30.55
CA GLY A 141 5.81 -2.33 -31.52
C GLY A 141 6.87 -3.28 -30.96
N ASP A 142 7.23 -3.12 -29.68
CA ASP A 142 8.20 -3.97 -28.97
C ASP A 142 7.55 -4.82 -27.87
N GLY A 143 6.22 -4.95 -27.86
CA GLY A 143 5.50 -5.70 -26.83
C GLY A 143 5.78 -5.18 -25.42
N ASP A 144 6.08 -6.09 -24.49
CA ASP A 144 6.42 -5.74 -23.11
C ASP A 144 7.80 -5.11 -22.95
N LYS A 145 8.57 -4.97 -24.05
CA LYS A 145 9.84 -4.24 -24.10
C LYS A 145 9.68 -2.78 -24.52
N THR A 146 8.47 -2.34 -24.83
CA THR A 146 8.17 -0.91 -25.05
C THR A 146 8.37 -0.11 -23.77
N ILE A 147 8.95 1.10 -23.90
CA ILE A 147 9.21 2.08 -22.84
C ILE A 147 8.06 3.11 -22.81
#